data_AF-A0A814J028-F1
#
_entry.id   AF-A0A814J028-F1
#
_cell.length_a   1.000
_cell.length_b   1.000
_cell.length_c   1.000
_cell.angle_alpha   90.00
_cell.angle_beta   90.00
_cell.angle_gamma   90.00
#
_symmetry.space_group_name_H-M   'P 1'
#
loop_
_entity.id
_entity.type
_entity.pdbx_description
1 polymer ?
#
loop_
_entity_poly.entity_id
_entity_poly.type
_entity_poly.pdbx_seq_one_letter_code
_entity_poly.pdbx_strand_id
1 'polypeptide(L)'
;TVKWTILGVQGQHDSFVASAGDVVFIPQGHLHYFENAGETNLTVLVVFNTSVAESDDDIGIVASISAMPTDVLSAVFGVSQEAFENIPKNFTRAPIVFKRKQ
;
A
#
# COMPACT_ATOMS: atom_id res chain seq x y z
N THR A 1 -8.48 9.49 -13.67
CA THR A 1 -7.01 9.50 -13.52
C THR A 1 -6.66 8.85 -12.20
N VAL A 2 -5.43 8.37 -12.05
CA VAL A 2 -4.94 7.78 -10.80
C VAL A 2 -3.79 8.63 -10.30
N LYS A 3 -3.80 8.98 -9.02
CA LYS A 3 -2.67 9.65 -8.37
C LYS A 3 -1.83 8.59 -7.68
N TRP A 4 -0.52 8.63 -7.92
CA TRP A 4 0.47 7.74 -7.34
C TRP A 4 1.34 8.48 -6.36
N THR A 5 1.71 7.80 -5.28
CA THR A 5 2.78 8.20 -4.35
C THR A 5 3.72 7.01 -4.20
N ILE A 6 5.01 7.24 -4.40
CA ILE A 6 6.06 6.23 -4.25
C ILE A 6 7.06 6.74 -3.22
N LEU A 7 7.42 5.90 -2.28
CA LEU A 7 8.48 6.13 -1.31
C LEU A 7 9.57 5.06 -1.52
N GLY A 8 10.72 5.53 -1.98
CA GLY A 8 11.92 4.72 -2.17
C GLY A 8 12.88 4.79 -1.00
N VAL A 9 14.09 4.30 -1.25
CA VAL A 9 15.15 4.27 -0.24
C VAL A 9 15.67 5.68 0.08
N GLN A 10 16.23 5.85 1.28
CA GLN A 10 16.86 7.11 1.72
C GLN A 10 15.93 8.34 1.66
N GLY A 11 14.62 8.14 1.82
CA GLY A 11 13.64 9.23 1.85
C GLY A 11 13.30 9.84 0.49
N GLN A 12 13.75 9.22 -0.61
CA GLN A 12 13.29 9.60 -1.94
C GLN A 12 11.80 9.32 -2.06
N HIS A 13 11.04 10.29 -2.55
CA HIS A 13 9.63 10.11 -2.83
C HIS A 13 9.26 10.79 -4.14
N ASP A 14 8.24 10.25 -4.80
CA ASP A 14 7.65 10.82 -6.00
C ASP A 14 6.12 10.82 -5.86
N SER A 15 5.46 11.79 -6.48
CA SER A 15 4.01 11.89 -6.53
C SER A 15 3.57 12.47 -7.86
N PHE A 16 2.79 11.69 -8.61
CA PHE A 16 2.40 12.05 -9.97
C PHE A 16 1.01 11.50 -10.32
N VAL A 17 0.47 11.97 -11.43
CA VAL A 17 -0.81 11.50 -11.98
C VAL A 17 -0.55 10.68 -13.23
N ALA A 18 -1.19 9.51 -13.29
CA ALA A 18 -1.23 8.67 -14.48
C ALA A 18 -2.67 8.58 -15.03
N SER A 19 -2.77 8.32 -16.32
CA SER A 19 -3.99 8.24 -17.10
C SER A 19 -4.19 6.84 -17.69
N ALA A 20 -5.36 6.63 -18.29
CA ALA A 20 -5.64 5.36 -18.97
C ALA A 20 -4.60 5.11 -20.09
N GLY A 21 -3.99 3.94 -20.09
CA GLY A 21 -2.93 3.56 -21.02
C GLY A 21 -1.51 3.78 -20.52
N ASP A 22 -1.32 4.56 -19.45
CA ASP A 22 0.00 4.72 -18.84
C ASP A 22 0.44 3.46 -18.08
N VAL A 23 1.73 3.19 -18.11
CA VAL A 23 2.36 2.11 -17.36
C VAL A 23 3.21 2.70 -16.24
N VAL A 24 2.93 2.29 -15.01
CA VAL A 24 3.70 2.68 -13.83
C VAL A 24 4.50 1.48 -13.35
N PHE A 25 5.80 1.66 -13.15
CA PHE A 25 6.70 0.64 -12.63
C PHE A 25 7.10 0.97 -11.20
N ILE A 26 6.89 0.02 -10.28
CA ILE A 26 7.30 0.15 -8.88
C ILE A 26 8.41 -0.87 -8.60
N PRO A 27 9.64 -0.45 -8.25
CA PRO A 27 10.68 -1.39 -7.88
C PRO A 27 10.35 -2.11 -6.56
N GLN A 28 10.81 -3.34 -6.41
CA GLN A 28 10.62 -4.11 -5.18
C GLN A 28 11.14 -3.35 -3.96
N GLY A 29 10.40 -3.46 -2.84
CA GLY A 29 10.74 -2.79 -1.58
C GLY A 29 10.40 -1.30 -1.53
N HIS A 30 9.85 -0.71 -2.60
CA HIS A 30 9.34 0.66 -2.56
C HIS A 30 7.91 0.65 -2.05
N LEU A 31 7.65 1.42 -0.98
CA LEU A 31 6.30 1.64 -0.51
C LEU A 31 5.58 2.48 -1.56
N HIS A 32 4.36 2.10 -1.89
CA HIS A 32 3.57 2.80 -2.90
C HIS A 32 2.11 2.85 -2.49
N TYR A 33 1.46 3.91 -2.94
CA TYR A 33 0.04 4.16 -2.75
C TYR A 33 -0.52 4.73 -4.04
N PHE A 34 -1.75 4.33 -4.38
CA PHE A 34 -2.47 4.93 -5.48
C PHE A 34 -3.94 5.10 -5.13
N GLU A 35 -4.53 6.17 -5.64
CA GLU A 35 -5.92 6.53 -5.39
C GLU A 35 -6.62 6.97 -6.68
N ASN A 36 -7.92 6.70 -6.76
CA ASN A 36 -8.73 7.24 -7.83
C ASN A 36 -8.87 8.75 -7.64
N ALA A 37 -8.25 9.52 -8.53
CA ALA A 37 -8.28 10.98 -8.53
C ALA A 37 -9.24 11.54 -9.59
N GLY A 38 -10.02 10.69 -10.26
CA GLY A 38 -11.02 11.07 -11.25
C GLY A 38 -12.45 10.90 -10.77
N GLU A 39 -13.39 11.34 -11.61
CA GLU A 39 -14.83 11.27 -11.33
C GLU A 39 -15.47 9.94 -11.72
N THR A 40 -14.77 9.11 -12.50
CA THR A 40 -15.25 7.81 -12.98
C THR A 40 -14.57 6.67 -12.23
N ASN A 41 -15.12 5.45 -12.35
CA ASN A 41 -14.48 4.26 -11.81
C ASN A 41 -13.06 4.08 -12.35
N LEU A 42 -12.14 3.73 -11.46
CA LEU A 42 -10.76 3.35 -11.80
C LEU A 42 -10.69 1.82 -11.96
N THR A 43 -10.03 1.36 -13.02
CA THR A 43 -9.67 -0.05 -13.21
C THR A 43 -8.19 -0.13 -13.46
N VAL A 44 -7.49 -0.94 -12.67
CA VAL A 44 -6.03 -1.14 -12.75
C VAL A 44 -5.74 -2.62 -12.98
N LEU A 45 -4.76 -2.91 -13.82
CA LEU A 45 -4.15 -4.24 -13.93
C LEU A 45 -2.79 -4.20 -13.23
N VAL A 46 -2.66 -4.96 -12.14
CA VAL A 46 -1.40 -5.12 -11.42
C VAL A 46 -0.75 -6.44 -11.86
N VAL A 47 0.53 -6.39 -12.19
CA VAL A 47 1.31 -7.55 -12.63
C VAL A 47 2.59 -7.60 -11.81
N PHE A 48 2.86 -8.76 -11.21
CA PHE A 48 4.07 -9.02 -10.45
C PHE A 48 5.00 -9.93 -11.25
N ASN A 49 6.32 -9.79 -11.06
CA ASN A 49 7.31 -10.68 -11.68
C ASN A 49 7.55 -11.97 -10.87
N THR A 50 6.55 -12.41 -10.13
CA THR A 50 6.59 -13.57 -9.24
C THR A 50 5.45 -14.54 -9.56
N SER A 51 5.63 -15.81 -9.22
CA SER A 51 4.57 -16.82 -9.30
C SER A 51 3.76 -16.95 -8.00
N VAL A 52 4.17 -16.26 -6.94
CA VAL A 52 3.51 -16.32 -5.63
C VAL A 52 2.23 -15.50 -5.66
N ALA A 53 1.22 -15.88 -4.86
CA ALA A 53 0.00 -15.10 -4.74
C ALA A 53 0.29 -13.71 -4.14
N GLU A 54 -0.45 -12.68 -4.58
CA GLU A 54 -0.31 -11.30 -4.08
C GLU A 54 -0.31 -11.28 -2.56
N SER A 55 -1.25 -11.98 -1.91
CA SER A 55 -1.41 -12.02 -0.45
C SER A 55 -0.15 -12.42 0.33
N ASP A 56 0.77 -13.12 -0.34
CA ASP A 56 2.00 -13.64 0.24
C ASP A 56 3.22 -12.79 -0.17
N ASP A 57 3.06 -11.86 -1.11
CA ASP A 57 4.12 -11.01 -1.68
C ASP A 57 3.87 -9.50 -1.43
N ASP A 58 2.71 -9.11 -0.90
CA ASP A 58 2.38 -7.75 -0.50
C ASP A 58 2.29 -7.57 1.02
N ILE A 59 2.85 -6.47 1.52
CA ILE A 59 2.82 -6.10 2.93
C ILE A 59 2.03 -4.81 3.09
N GLY A 60 0.78 -4.92 3.51
CA GLY A 60 -0.10 -3.76 3.72
C GLY A 60 0.33 -2.89 4.91
N ILE A 61 0.08 -1.57 4.81
CA ILE A 61 0.44 -0.61 5.86
C ILE A 61 -0.27 -0.90 7.19
N VAL A 62 -1.56 -1.20 7.16
CA VAL A 62 -2.33 -1.55 8.37
C VAL A 62 -1.78 -2.85 8.97
N ALA A 63 -1.50 -3.87 8.15
CA ALA A 63 -0.92 -5.11 8.63
C ALA A 63 0.45 -4.91 9.30
N SER A 64 1.28 -4.05 8.73
CA SER A 64 2.61 -3.73 9.27
C SER A 64 2.53 -3.08 10.64
N ILE A 65 1.67 -2.05 10.78
CA ILE A 65 1.51 -1.30 12.02
C ILE A 65 0.82 -2.17 13.08
N SER A 66 -0.25 -2.88 12.73
CA SER A 66 -1.00 -3.72 13.66
C SER A 66 -0.22 -4.94 14.17
N ALA A 67 0.85 -5.34 13.48
CA ALA A 67 1.74 -6.41 13.92
C ALA A 67 2.76 -5.98 14.98
N MET A 68 2.92 -4.68 15.23
CA MET A 68 3.88 -4.16 16.21
C MET A 68 3.21 -3.92 17.56
N PRO A 69 3.86 -4.28 18.69
CA PRO A 69 3.43 -3.87 20.01
C PRO A 69 3.35 -2.34 20.15
N THR A 70 2.35 -1.87 20.90
CA THR A 70 2.09 -0.43 21.06
C THR A 70 3.22 0.31 21.76
N ASP A 71 3.92 -0.34 22.69
CA ASP A 71 5.11 0.20 23.36
C ASP A 71 6.29 0.40 22.39
N VAL A 72 6.49 -0.52 21.44
CA VAL A 72 7.48 -0.38 20.36
C VAL A 72 7.13 0.80 19.46
N LEU A 73 5.87 0.92 19.03
CA LEU A 73 5.42 2.05 18.22
C LEU A 73 5.61 3.39 18.97
N SER A 74 5.24 3.42 20.25
CA SER A 74 5.44 4.59 21.11
C SER A 74 6.91 5.00 21.19
N ALA A 75 7.83 4.04 21.39
CA ALA A 75 9.26 4.31 21.43
C ALA A 75 9.81 4.82 20.08
N VAL A 76 9.35 4.28 18.95
CA VAL A 76 9.80 4.67 17.61
C VAL A 76 9.32 6.07 17.22
N PHE A 77 8.05 6.38 17.47
CA PHE A 77 7.44 7.63 17.05
C PHE A 77 7.55 8.76 18.10
N GLY A 78 7.99 8.45 19.32
CA GLY A 78 8.13 9.44 20.39
C GLY A 78 6.80 10.02 20.89
N VAL A 79 5.72 9.26 20.73
CA VAL A 79 4.36 9.63 21.15
C VAL A 79 3.83 8.65 22.18
N SER A 80 2.79 9.04 22.91
CA SER A 80 2.18 8.15 23.90
C SER A 80 1.51 6.92 23.25
N GLN A 81 1.37 5.84 24.02
CA GLN A 81 0.68 4.62 23.58
C GLN A 81 -0.80 4.88 23.20
N GLU A 82 -1.44 5.88 23.81
CA GLU A 82 -2.83 6.24 23.50
C GLU A 82 -2.99 6.68 22.03
N ALA A 83 -1.93 7.18 21.38
CA ALA A 83 -1.96 7.57 19.95
C ALA A 83 -2.29 6.40 19.01
N PHE A 84 -2.16 5.17 19.51
CA PHE A 84 -2.26 3.93 18.74
C PHE A 84 -3.50 3.08 19.11
N GLU A 85 -4.35 3.56 20.03
CA GLU A 85 -5.54 2.82 20.50
C GLU A 85 -6.50 2.44 19.38
N ASN A 86 -6.61 3.30 18.37
CA ASN A 86 -7.56 3.14 17.26
C ASN A 86 -6.99 2.38 16.06
N ILE A 87 -5.79 1.81 16.16
CA ILE A 87 -5.25 0.96 15.10
C ILE A 87 -6.12 -0.30 14.96
N PRO A 88 -6.63 -0.62 13.76
CA PRO A 88 -7.42 -1.82 13.55
C PRO A 88 -6.64 -3.09 13.88
N LYS A 89 -7.08 -3.84 14.90
CA LYS A 89 -6.46 -5.13 15.29
C LYS A 89 -6.93 -6.30 14.45
N ASN A 90 -8.16 -6.20 13.94
CA ASN A 90 -8.76 -7.16 13.02
C ASN A 90 -9.14 -6.41 11.75
N PHE A 91 -8.54 -6.77 10.63
CA PHE A 91 -8.87 -6.21 9.33
C PHE A 91 -8.95 -7.33 8.31
N THR A 92 -9.91 -7.23 7.40
CA THR A 92 -9.93 -8.09 6.22
C THR A 92 -8.99 -7.46 5.21
N ARG A 93 -8.01 -8.23 4.69
CA ARG A 93 -7.25 -7.78 3.53
C ARG A 93 -8.26 -7.53 2.41
N ALA A 94 -8.40 -6.28 1.98
CA ALA A 94 -9.16 -6.02 0.77
C ALA A 94 -8.39 -6.70 -0.37
N PRO A 95 -8.97 -7.68 -1.08
CA PRO A 95 -8.30 -8.23 -2.26
C PRO A 95 -8.20 -7.09 -3.28
N ILE A 96 -6.99 -6.61 -3.52
CA ILE A 96 -6.72 -5.58 -4.53
C ILE A 96 -6.75 -6.24 -5.92
N VAL A 97 -6.39 -7.53 -6.02
CA VAL A 97 -6.46 -8.31 -7.26
C VAL A 97 -7.55 -9.38 -7.20
N PHE A 98 -8.58 -9.22 -8.04
CA PHE A 98 -9.45 -10.34 -8.40
C PHE A 98 -8.81 -11.05 -9.58
N LYS A 99 -8.39 -12.31 -9.39
CA LYS A 99 -7.97 -13.17 -10.50
C LYS A 99 -9.16 -13.30 -11.46
N ARG A 100 -9.06 -12.72 -12.66
CA ARG A 100 -10.10 -12.88 -13.68
C ARG A 100 -10.19 -14.38 -13.98
N LYS A 101 -11.28 -15.02 -13.55
CA LYS A 101 -11.60 -16.38 -13.97
C LYS A 101 -11.79 -16.34 -15.48
N GLN A 102 -10.98 -17.12 -16.19
CA GLN A 102 -11.25 -17.45 -17.60
C GLN A 102 -12.46 -18.39 -17.64
#